data_AF-A0AAE2V2F8-F1
#
_entry.id   AF-A0AAE2V2F8-F1
#
_cell.length_a   1.000
_cell.length_b   1.000
_cell.length_c   1.000
_cell.angle_alpha   90.00
_cell.angle_beta   90.00
_cell.angle_gamma   90.00
#
_symmetry.space_group_name_H-M   'P 1'
#
loop_
_entity.id
_entity.type
_entity.pdbx_description
1 polymer ?
#
loop_
_entity_poly.entity_id
_entity_poly.type
_entity_poly.pdbx_seq_one_letter_code
_entity_poly.pdbx_strand_id
1 'polypeptide(L)'
;MSMFCYQCQETAGCKGCTKVGVCGKDEYVAKAQDLLIYVTKGLAIVSNEGRKVGVKDSKVDKYITENLFTTITNANFDRDSILDRVKETLKLREELKAKVISSGGKVGEVKVTGGFFKKIFGMQTTEMIMPEAATWTADNTIEFDEKAEKVGVLATENEDIRSLRELITYGLKGLSAYMKHAMNLKYNNEEVHAFMAKALAATIDDTLTVDDYVGLALEAGKFGVDGMALLDKANTESYGHPEITTVDIGVRTNPGILISGHDLRDLEMLLEQTEGTGVDVYTHGEMLAGQYYPKFKKYSHFAGNYGNAWWKQKEEFEKFNGPILMTTNCIVIPKDSYKKRLFTTGATGMPGCPHIEPKADGTKDFSKVIAMAKKCKAPTEIEKGQIVGGFAHNQVLALADKVVDAVKSGAIKRFFVMAGCDGRAKSRDYYAEFAQKLPMDTVILTAGCAKYKYNKLNLGDIGGIPRVLDAGQCNDSYSLVVIALKLQEVFGLKSVNELPISYNIAWYEQKAVIVLLSLLHLGVKNIHLGPTLPAFLSPNVAKVLVDNFGIGGITNVEDDMKMFMEA
;
A
#
# COMPACT_ATOMS: atom_id res chain seq x y z
N MET A 1 -8.08 -14.39 -23.68
CA MET A 1 -7.31 -13.25 -23.13
C MET A 1 -6.06 -13.83 -22.53
N SER A 2 -4.89 -13.22 -22.70
CA SER A 2 -3.64 -13.79 -22.17
C SER A 2 -3.46 -13.49 -20.68
N MET A 3 -4.12 -12.48 -20.14
CA MET A 3 -4.18 -12.17 -18.71
C MET A 3 -5.46 -11.38 -18.39
N PHE A 4 -5.75 -11.13 -17.11
CA PHE A 4 -6.69 -10.10 -16.70
C PHE A 4 -6.25 -9.45 -15.39
N CYS A 5 -5.99 -8.14 -15.40
CA CYS A 5 -5.62 -7.41 -14.19
C CYS A 5 -6.20 -5.99 -14.23
N TYR A 6 -6.91 -5.59 -13.17
CA TYR A 6 -7.53 -4.28 -13.05
C TYR A 6 -7.30 -3.57 -11.69
N GLN A 7 -6.33 -4.03 -10.90
CA GLN A 7 -6.12 -3.59 -9.52
C GLN A 7 -5.59 -2.15 -9.35
N CYS A 8 -5.21 -1.45 -10.43
CA CYS A 8 -4.64 -0.11 -10.35
C CYS A 8 -5.34 0.88 -11.29
N GLN A 9 -5.24 2.15 -10.94
CA GLN A 9 -5.91 3.25 -11.64
C GLN A 9 -5.56 3.33 -13.14
N GLU A 10 -4.34 2.98 -13.53
CA GLU A 10 -3.88 3.01 -14.94
C GLU A 10 -4.29 1.78 -15.75
N THR A 11 -5.18 0.92 -15.26
CA THR A 11 -5.61 -0.25 -16.02
C THR A 11 -6.18 0.12 -17.40
N ALA A 12 -5.90 -0.70 -18.41
CA ALA A 12 -6.23 -0.39 -19.80
C ALA A 12 -7.73 -0.09 -19.98
N GLY A 13 -8.01 1.07 -20.56
CA GLY A 13 -9.36 1.55 -20.83
C GLY A 13 -10.24 1.73 -19.59
N CYS A 14 -9.66 1.81 -18.38
CA CYS A 14 -10.39 1.77 -17.12
C CYS A 14 -11.31 0.52 -17.00
N LYS A 15 -10.88 -0.61 -17.58
CA LYS A 15 -11.61 -1.89 -17.57
C LYS A 15 -10.74 -3.05 -17.10
N GLY A 16 -9.56 -3.22 -17.70
CA GLY A 16 -8.71 -4.38 -17.42
C GLY A 16 -7.59 -4.55 -18.43
N CYS A 17 -6.37 -4.84 -17.96
CA CYS A 17 -5.25 -5.19 -18.82
C CYS A 17 -5.37 -6.66 -19.24
N THR A 18 -5.46 -6.92 -20.56
CA THR A 18 -5.76 -8.27 -21.10
C THR A 18 -4.67 -8.89 -21.97
N LYS A 19 -3.59 -8.14 -22.23
CA LYS A 19 -2.43 -8.57 -23.03
C LYS A 19 -1.11 -8.36 -22.29
N VAL A 20 -0.86 -7.12 -21.91
CA VAL A 20 0.22 -6.66 -21.05
C VAL A 20 -0.34 -5.54 -20.16
N GLY A 21 0.13 -5.46 -18.93
CA GLY A 21 -0.21 -4.36 -18.02
C GLY A 21 0.36 -3.04 -18.52
N VAL A 22 -0.36 -1.93 -18.31
CA VAL A 22 0.18 -0.57 -18.56
C VAL A 22 1.43 -0.30 -17.72
N CYS A 23 1.56 -0.98 -16.57
CA CYS A 23 2.75 -0.97 -15.74
C CYS A 23 3.96 -1.74 -16.32
N GLY A 24 3.78 -2.48 -17.41
CA GLY A 24 4.80 -3.36 -18.00
C GLY A 24 4.77 -4.82 -17.50
N LYS A 25 3.80 -5.19 -16.64
CA LYS A 25 3.62 -6.57 -16.19
C LYS A 25 3.13 -7.43 -17.36
N ASP A 26 3.91 -8.43 -17.74
CA ASP A 26 3.53 -9.37 -18.79
C ASP A 26 2.52 -10.42 -18.30
N GLU A 27 2.06 -11.28 -19.21
CA GLU A 27 1.08 -12.32 -18.90
C GLU A 27 1.61 -13.37 -17.92
N TYR A 28 2.89 -13.70 -17.98
CA TYR A 28 3.47 -14.78 -17.18
C TYR A 28 3.62 -14.34 -15.71
N VAL A 29 4.06 -13.10 -15.49
CA VAL A 29 4.10 -12.49 -14.17
C VAL A 29 2.67 -12.30 -13.63
N ALA A 30 1.72 -11.86 -14.47
CA ALA A 30 0.33 -11.71 -14.05
C ALA A 30 -0.28 -13.05 -13.57
N LYS A 31 -0.13 -14.12 -14.36
CA LYS A 31 -0.57 -15.47 -14.03
C LYS A 31 0.11 -16.02 -12.77
N ALA A 32 1.41 -15.81 -12.61
CA ALA A 32 2.13 -16.21 -11.40
C ALA A 32 1.59 -15.48 -10.15
N GLN A 33 1.23 -14.20 -10.26
CA GLN A 33 0.60 -13.46 -9.16
C GLN A 33 -0.81 -13.97 -8.85
N ASP A 34 -1.62 -14.28 -9.87
CA ASP A 34 -2.96 -14.87 -9.67
C ASP A 34 -2.86 -16.22 -8.96
N LEU A 35 -1.93 -17.08 -9.38
CA LEU A 35 -1.65 -18.35 -8.72
C LEU A 35 -1.17 -18.16 -7.28
N LEU A 36 -0.27 -17.21 -7.03
CA LEU A 36 0.20 -16.91 -5.67
C LEU A 36 -0.95 -16.49 -4.76
N ILE A 37 -1.85 -15.63 -5.23
CA ILE A 37 -3.05 -15.26 -4.48
C ILE A 37 -3.94 -16.47 -4.25
N TYR A 38 -4.18 -17.31 -5.25
CA TYR A 38 -5.00 -18.51 -5.12
C TYR A 38 -4.47 -19.48 -4.04
N VAL A 39 -3.17 -19.82 -4.06
CA VAL A 39 -2.60 -20.71 -3.03
C VAL A 39 -2.55 -20.04 -1.65
N THR A 40 -2.48 -18.70 -1.60
CA THR A 40 -2.58 -17.95 -0.34
C THR A 40 -4.00 -17.96 0.22
N LYS A 41 -5.04 -17.90 -0.62
CA LYS A 41 -6.43 -18.15 -0.20
C LYS A 41 -6.57 -19.54 0.40
N GLY A 42 -5.94 -20.54 -0.22
CA GLY A 42 -5.80 -21.89 0.33
C GLY A 42 -5.18 -21.94 1.72
N LEU A 43 -4.02 -21.30 1.91
CA LEU A 43 -3.35 -21.18 3.21
C LEU A 43 -4.23 -20.46 4.25
N ALA A 44 -4.93 -19.40 3.84
CA ALA A 44 -5.81 -18.64 4.71
C ALA A 44 -7.02 -19.46 5.21
N ILE A 45 -7.62 -20.30 4.35
CA ILE A 45 -8.68 -21.25 4.74
C ILE A 45 -8.18 -22.16 5.86
N VAL A 46 -7.02 -22.79 5.68
CA VAL A 46 -6.43 -23.68 6.69
C VAL A 46 -6.11 -22.92 7.99
N SER A 47 -5.56 -21.70 7.87
CA SER A 47 -5.25 -20.82 9.01
C SER A 47 -6.49 -20.48 9.84
N ASN A 48 -7.61 -20.15 9.19
CA ASN A 48 -8.85 -19.83 9.88
C ASN A 48 -9.39 -21.02 10.69
N GLU A 49 -9.37 -22.23 10.11
CA GLU A 49 -9.79 -23.43 10.82
C GLU A 49 -8.82 -23.79 11.94
N GLY A 50 -7.53 -23.59 11.74
CA GLY A 50 -6.51 -23.77 12.78
C GLY A 50 -6.75 -22.89 13.99
N ARG A 51 -7.06 -21.61 13.77
CA ARG A 51 -7.36 -20.65 14.85
C ARG A 51 -8.55 -21.08 15.71
N LYS A 52 -9.57 -21.74 15.13
CA LYS A 52 -10.73 -22.27 15.88
C LYS A 52 -10.35 -23.41 16.85
N VAL A 53 -9.25 -24.11 16.58
CA VAL A 53 -8.73 -25.20 17.43
C VAL A 53 -7.42 -24.84 18.13
N GLY A 54 -7.11 -23.54 18.22
CA GLY A 54 -5.93 -23.04 18.93
C GLY A 54 -4.59 -23.21 18.20
N VAL A 55 -4.59 -23.66 16.94
CA VAL A 55 -3.39 -23.75 16.10
C VAL A 55 -3.13 -22.40 15.45
N LYS A 56 -2.13 -21.67 15.97
CA LYS A 56 -1.66 -20.38 15.47
C LYS A 56 -0.19 -20.51 15.06
N ASP A 57 0.19 -19.96 13.90
CA ASP A 57 1.55 -20.06 13.38
C ASP A 57 2.00 -18.73 12.79
N SER A 58 2.95 -18.05 13.44
CA SER A 58 3.44 -16.74 13.01
C SER A 58 4.16 -16.78 11.66
N LYS A 59 4.67 -17.95 11.25
CA LYS A 59 5.23 -18.12 9.90
C LYS A 59 4.12 -18.05 8.85
N VAL A 60 2.95 -18.62 9.13
CA VAL A 60 1.77 -18.55 8.26
C VAL A 60 1.31 -17.11 8.10
N ASP A 61 1.19 -16.38 9.21
CA ASP A 61 0.80 -14.96 9.21
C ASP A 61 1.77 -14.13 8.34
N LYS A 62 3.08 -14.30 8.56
CA LYS A 62 4.12 -13.65 7.75
C LYS A 62 3.99 -13.95 6.26
N TYR A 63 3.77 -15.22 5.89
CA TYR A 63 3.69 -15.61 4.48
C TYR A 63 2.43 -15.05 3.80
N ILE A 64 1.28 -15.02 4.48
CA ILE A 64 0.07 -14.38 3.96
C ILE A 64 0.34 -12.89 3.70
N THR A 65 0.95 -12.19 4.66
CA THR A 65 1.31 -10.77 4.51
C THR A 65 2.25 -10.55 3.32
N GLU A 66 3.34 -11.30 3.23
CA GLU A 66 4.35 -11.12 2.18
C GLU A 66 3.85 -11.52 0.80
N ASN A 67 3.00 -12.56 0.69
CA ASN A 67 2.37 -12.96 -0.57
C ASN A 67 1.50 -11.84 -1.12
N LEU A 68 0.62 -11.29 -0.29
CA LEU A 68 -0.25 -10.18 -0.67
C LEU A 68 0.56 -8.97 -1.14
N PHE A 69 1.59 -8.56 -0.38
CA PHE A 69 2.43 -7.42 -0.74
C PHE A 69 3.22 -7.66 -2.05
N THR A 70 3.74 -8.87 -2.27
CA THR A 70 4.47 -9.22 -3.50
C THR A 70 3.63 -8.97 -4.77
N THR A 71 2.30 -9.05 -4.67
CA THR A 71 1.37 -8.85 -5.80
C THR A 71 0.80 -7.43 -5.91
N ILE A 72 1.29 -6.48 -5.11
CA ILE A 72 0.97 -5.06 -5.28
C ILE A 72 1.50 -4.55 -6.62
N THR A 73 0.80 -3.57 -7.21
CA THR A 73 1.25 -2.91 -8.45
C THR A 73 2.65 -2.34 -8.28
N ASN A 74 3.52 -2.65 -9.24
CA ASN A 74 4.92 -2.24 -9.24
C ASN A 74 5.72 -2.76 -8.04
N ALA A 75 5.35 -3.89 -7.42
CA ALA A 75 6.14 -4.53 -6.37
C ALA A 75 7.14 -5.53 -6.98
N ASN A 76 6.66 -6.62 -7.58
CA ASN A 76 7.52 -7.69 -8.09
C ASN A 76 7.19 -8.09 -9.53
N PHE A 77 8.21 -8.05 -10.40
CA PHE A 77 8.17 -8.49 -11.80
C PHE A 77 8.99 -9.76 -12.06
N ASP A 78 9.59 -10.32 -11.02
CA ASP A 78 10.39 -11.54 -11.08
C ASP A 78 9.50 -12.77 -10.93
N ARG A 79 9.17 -13.39 -12.08
CA ARG A 79 8.31 -14.56 -12.13
C ARG A 79 8.85 -15.72 -11.31
N ASP A 80 10.15 -15.99 -11.39
CA ASP A 80 10.73 -17.16 -10.73
C ASP A 80 10.68 -16.99 -9.21
N SER A 81 10.99 -15.79 -8.72
CA SER A 81 10.78 -15.42 -7.31
C SER A 81 9.32 -15.63 -6.87
N ILE A 82 8.34 -15.23 -7.70
CA ILE A 82 6.91 -15.41 -7.40
C ILE A 82 6.52 -16.91 -7.37
N LEU A 83 7.04 -17.73 -8.28
CA LEU A 83 6.76 -19.17 -8.30
C LEU A 83 7.44 -19.93 -7.15
N ASP A 84 8.61 -19.50 -6.70
CA ASP A 84 9.23 -20.05 -5.50
C ASP A 84 8.38 -19.73 -4.26
N ARG A 85 7.78 -18.53 -4.22
CA ARG A 85 6.77 -18.19 -3.20
C ARG A 85 5.52 -19.07 -3.27
N VAL A 86 5.07 -19.48 -4.46
CA VAL A 86 3.97 -20.45 -4.62
C VAL A 86 4.33 -21.79 -3.98
N LYS A 87 5.50 -22.35 -4.30
CA LYS A 87 5.99 -23.63 -3.76
C LYS A 87 6.05 -23.62 -2.23
N GLU A 88 6.67 -22.57 -1.66
CA GLU A 88 6.78 -22.43 -0.21
C GLU A 88 5.41 -22.27 0.47
N THR A 89 4.47 -21.58 -0.19
CA THR A 89 3.09 -21.41 0.33
C THR A 89 2.33 -22.74 0.33
N LEU A 90 2.45 -23.54 -0.73
CA LEU A 90 1.86 -24.88 -0.80
C LEU A 90 2.41 -25.79 0.30
N LYS A 91 3.74 -25.82 0.47
CA LYS A 91 4.39 -26.59 1.53
C LYS A 91 3.88 -26.17 2.92
N LEU A 92 3.87 -24.88 3.20
CA LEU A 92 3.42 -24.34 4.48
C LEU A 92 1.94 -24.64 4.75
N ARG A 93 1.09 -24.63 3.71
CA ARG A 93 -0.32 -25.02 3.80
C ARG A 93 -0.48 -26.48 4.23
N GLU A 94 0.29 -27.40 3.64
CA GLU A 94 0.23 -28.82 4.01
C GLU A 94 0.73 -29.06 5.44
N GLU A 95 1.83 -28.41 5.84
CA GLU A 95 2.36 -28.46 7.20
C GLU A 95 1.32 -27.96 8.22
N LEU A 96 0.68 -26.81 7.94
CA LEU A 96 -0.36 -26.27 8.80
C LEU A 96 -1.58 -27.18 8.85
N LYS A 97 -2.04 -27.69 7.70
CA LYS A 97 -3.23 -28.54 7.60
C LYS A 97 -3.09 -29.81 8.42
N ALA A 98 -1.91 -30.45 8.39
CA ALA A 98 -1.62 -31.60 9.24
C ALA A 98 -1.75 -31.27 10.73
N LYS A 99 -1.19 -30.13 11.18
CA LYS A 99 -1.33 -29.64 12.57
C LYS A 99 -2.79 -29.42 12.92
N VAL A 100 -3.54 -28.72 12.08
CA VAL A 100 -4.97 -28.41 12.30
C VAL A 100 -5.81 -29.68 12.44
N ILE A 101 -5.64 -30.65 11.54
CA ILE A 101 -6.36 -31.94 11.60
C ILE A 101 -5.99 -32.70 12.88
N SER A 102 -4.71 -32.75 13.24
CA SER A 102 -4.26 -33.42 14.47
C SER A 102 -4.82 -32.78 15.75
N SER A 103 -5.14 -31.50 15.71
CA SER A 103 -5.79 -30.75 16.79
C SER A 103 -7.33 -30.78 16.72
N GLY A 104 -7.91 -31.61 15.85
CA GLY A 104 -9.37 -31.78 15.71
C GLY A 104 -10.06 -30.73 14.83
N GLY A 105 -9.31 -29.90 14.13
CA GLY A 105 -9.84 -28.92 13.18
C GLY A 105 -10.36 -29.57 11.90
N LYS A 106 -11.29 -28.89 11.23
CA LYS A 106 -11.96 -29.38 10.01
C LYS A 106 -11.73 -28.40 8.87
N VAL A 107 -10.86 -28.77 7.95
CA VAL A 107 -10.54 -27.94 6.77
C VAL A 107 -11.51 -28.27 5.65
N GLY A 108 -12.76 -27.84 5.78
CA GLY A 108 -13.82 -28.09 4.79
C GLY A 108 -15.12 -28.61 5.39
N GLU A 109 -16.09 -28.89 4.52
CA GLU A 109 -17.41 -29.36 4.92
C GLU A 109 -17.42 -30.86 5.20
N VAL A 110 -18.13 -31.25 6.25
CA VAL A 110 -18.32 -32.67 6.59
C VAL A 110 -19.61 -33.17 5.96
N LYS A 111 -19.49 -33.96 4.90
CA LYS A 111 -20.63 -34.62 4.26
C LYS A 111 -20.80 -36.01 4.83
N VAL A 112 -21.94 -36.22 5.51
CA VAL A 112 -22.32 -37.55 6.01
C VAL A 112 -23.25 -38.20 4.99
N THR A 113 -22.84 -39.35 4.47
CA THR A 113 -23.62 -40.10 3.48
C THR A 113 -24.17 -41.37 4.11
N GLY A 114 -25.48 -41.53 4.01
CA GLY A 114 -26.23 -42.67 4.57
C GLY A 114 -27.36 -42.20 5.48
N GLY A 115 -28.59 -42.36 5.00
CA GLY A 115 -29.82 -41.99 5.73
C GLY A 115 -30.04 -42.81 7.01
N PHE A 116 -31.19 -42.60 7.65
CA PHE A 116 -31.52 -43.16 8.98
C PHE A 116 -31.20 -44.66 9.14
N PHE A 117 -31.52 -45.49 8.13
CA PHE A 117 -31.21 -46.92 8.14
C PHE A 117 -29.69 -47.21 8.21
N LYS A 118 -28.86 -46.54 7.40
CA LYS A 118 -27.40 -46.75 7.44
C LYS A 118 -26.76 -46.25 8.74
N LYS A 119 -27.36 -45.24 9.39
CA LYS A 119 -26.96 -44.79 10.73
C LYS A 119 -27.14 -45.87 11.79
N ILE A 120 -28.28 -46.57 11.77
CA ILE A 120 -28.60 -47.66 12.71
C ILE A 120 -27.61 -48.82 12.57
N PHE A 121 -27.18 -49.14 11.35
CA PHE A 121 -26.26 -50.24 11.08
C PHE A 121 -24.77 -49.85 11.11
N GLY A 122 -24.43 -48.62 11.54
CA GLY A 122 -23.03 -48.17 11.59
C GLY A 122 -22.34 -48.05 10.22
N MET A 123 -23.11 -47.94 9.13
CA MET A 123 -22.63 -47.87 7.75
C MET A 123 -22.67 -46.45 7.17
N GLN A 124 -22.57 -45.41 8.02
CA GLN A 124 -22.41 -44.04 7.54
C GLN A 124 -20.98 -43.80 7.08
N THR A 125 -20.83 -43.15 5.94
CA THR A 125 -19.54 -42.62 5.49
C THR A 125 -19.48 -41.13 5.75
N THR A 126 -18.34 -40.68 6.25
CA THR A 126 -18.07 -39.26 6.48
C THR A 126 -16.96 -38.83 5.53
N GLU A 127 -17.24 -37.87 4.66
CA GLU A 127 -16.28 -37.32 3.71
C GLU A 127 -16.03 -35.84 4.03
N MET A 128 -14.78 -35.41 3.99
CA MET A 128 -14.42 -34.00 4.14
C MET A 128 -14.23 -33.39 2.76
N ILE A 129 -15.14 -32.50 2.37
CA ILE A 129 -15.08 -31.78 1.10
C ILE A 129 -14.34 -30.48 1.35
N MET A 130 -13.09 -30.43 0.91
CA MET A 130 -12.24 -29.26 1.03
C MET A 130 -12.34 -28.39 -0.23
N PRO A 131 -12.30 -27.05 -0.10
CA PRO A 131 -12.13 -26.17 -1.25
C PRO A 131 -10.86 -26.55 -2.02
N GLU A 132 -10.91 -26.50 -3.35
CA GLU A 132 -9.78 -26.88 -4.20
C GLU A 132 -8.51 -26.09 -3.87
N ALA A 133 -8.63 -24.81 -3.50
CA ALA A 133 -7.49 -23.99 -3.09
C ALA A 133 -6.74 -24.55 -1.85
N ALA A 134 -7.43 -25.32 -1.00
CA ALA A 134 -6.87 -25.95 0.20
C ALA A 134 -6.21 -27.33 -0.08
N THR A 135 -6.39 -27.89 -1.28
CA THR A 135 -5.93 -29.25 -1.63
C THR A 135 -5.07 -29.31 -2.88
N TRP A 136 -5.28 -28.44 -3.86
CA TRP A 136 -4.50 -28.42 -5.10
C TRP A 136 -3.01 -28.21 -4.81
N THR A 137 -2.15 -29.01 -5.39
CA THR A 137 -0.69 -28.94 -5.26
C THR A 137 -0.05 -29.28 -6.59
N ALA A 138 1.15 -28.77 -6.80
CA ALA A 138 2.01 -29.07 -7.93
C ALA A 138 3.46 -28.71 -7.55
N ASP A 139 4.44 -29.25 -8.27
CA ASP A 139 5.87 -29.02 -8.02
C ASP A 139 6.63 -28.49 -9.24
N ASN A 140 5.96 -28.39 -10.40
CA ASN A 140 6.56 -28.01 -11.67
C ASN A 140 5.82 -26.83 -12.33
N THR A 141 6.54 -26.14 -13.21
CA THR A 141 6.05 -24.91 -13.84
C THR A 141 4.90 -25.15 -14.82
N ILE A 142 4.79 -26.33 -15.43
CA ILE A 142 3.73 -26.64 -16.40
C ILE A 142 2.38 -26.65 -15.68
N GLU A 143 2.27 -27.40 -14.59
CA GLU A 143 1.04 -27.45 -13.79
C GLU A 143 0.71 -26.10 -13.13
N PHE A 144 1.73 -25.32 -12.75
CA PHE A 144 1.53 -23.96 -12.26
C PHE A 144 0.89 -23.07 -13.33
N ASP A 145 1.43 -23.09 -14.55
CA ASP A 145 0.89 -22.30 -15.65
C ASP A 145 -0.54 -22.75 -16.00
N GLU A 146 -0.80 -24.06 -16.09
CA GLU A 146 -2.14 -24.61 -16.35
C GLU A 146 -3.17 -24.21 -15.28
N LYS A 147 -2.77 -24.18 -14.01
CA LYS A 147 -3.65 -23.76 -12.92
C LYS A 147 -3.89 -22.26 -12.96
N ALA A 148 -2.86 -21.46 -13.23
CA ALA A 148 -2.94 -20.00 -13.28
C ALA A 148 -3.97 -19.50 -14.31
N GLU A 149 -4.14 -20.21 -15.44
CA GLU A 149 -5.18 -19.89 -16.45
C GLU A 149 -6.61 -19.93 -15.89
N LYS A 150 -6.85 -20.66 -14.81
CA LYS A 150 -8.19 -20.97 -14.28
C LYS A 150 -8.56 -20.24 -13.00
N VAL A 151 -7.59 -19.59 -12.34
CA VAL A 151 -7.77 -19.07 -10.96
C VAL A 151 -7.60 -17.55 -10.84
N GLY A 152 -7.49 -16.84 -11.97
CA GLY A 152 -7.45 -15.39 -11.99
C GLY A 152 -8.80 -14.73 -11.67
N VAL A 153 -8.82 -13.40 -11.73
CA VAL A 153 -9.98 -12.54 -11.37
C VAL A 153 -11.30 -12.96 -12.06
N LEU A 154 -11.22 -13.39 -13.33
CA LEU A 154 -12.40 -13.76 -14.12
C LEU A 154 -12.99 -15.14 -13.76
N ALA A 155 -12.37 -15.90 -12.85
CA ALA A 155 -12.94 -17.13 -12.33
C ALA A 155 -14.25 -16.87 -11.54
N THR A 156 -14.45 -15.66 -11.03
CA THR A 156 -15.76 -15.23 -10.51
C THR A 156 -16.58 -14.63 -11.64
N GLU A 157 -17.64 -15.31 -12.07
CA GLU A 157 -18.46 -14.89 -13.21
C GLU A 157 -19.34 -13.67 -12.92
N ASN A 158 -20.03 -13.69 -11.76
CA ASN A 158 -20.90 -12.58 -11.34
C ASN A 158 -20.08 -11.31 -11.10
N GLU A 159 -20.40 -10.23 -11.81
CA GLU A 159 -19.64 -8.99 -11.78
C GLU A 159 -19.65 -8.28 -10.42
N ASP A 160 -20.77 -8.29 -9.70
CA ASP A 160 -20.90 -7.64 -8.39
C ASP A 160 -20.12 -8.41 -7.33
N ILE A 161 -20.23 -9.74 -7.34
CA ILE A 161 -19.44 -10.61 -6.44
C ILE A 161 -17.94 -10.48 -6.75
N ARG A 162 -17.57 -10.48 -8.04
CA ARG A 162 -16.18 -10.25 -8.47
C ARG A 162 -15.68 -8.88 -8.00
N SER A 163 -16.48 -7.84 -8.19
CA SER A 163 -16.15 -6.48 -7.76
C SER A 163 -15.85 -6.40 -6.26
N LEU A 164 -16.70 -6.98 -5.42
CA LEU A 164 -16.52 -6.95 -3.97
C LEU A 164 -15.35 -7.84 -3.50
N ARG A 165 -15.21 -9.05 -4.05
CA ARG A 165 -14.08 -9.95 -3.75
C ARG A 165 -12.74 -9.28 -4.05
N GLU A 166 -12.65 -8.60 -5.18
CA GLU A 166 -11.43 -7.91 -5.60
C GLU A 166 -11.21 -6.60 -4.82
N LEU A 167 -12.27 -5.84 -4.49
CA LEU A 167 -12.18 -4.70 -3.58
C LEU A 167 -11.57 -5.10 -2.22
N ILE A 168 -12.07 -6.20 -1.64
CA ILE A 168 -11.55 -6.76 -0.39
C ILE A 168 -10.11 -7.23 -0.59
N THR A 169 -9.83 -8.04 -1.61
CA THR A 169 -8.49 -8.56 -1.89
C THR A 169 -7.48 -7.42 -2.04
N TYR A 170 -7.83 -6.33 -2.74
CA TYR A 170 -6.96 -5.17 -2.92
C TYR A 170 -6.80 -4.36 -1.65
N GLY A 171 -7.86 -4.19 -0.85
CA GLY A 171 -7.73 -3.63 0.50
C GLY A 171 -6.77 -4.45 1.37
N LEU A 172 -6.88 -5.77 1.37
CA LEU A 172 -5.99 -6.67 2.12
C LEU A 172 -4.55 -6.59 1.63
N LYS A 173 -4.30 -6.42 0.33
CA LYS A 173 -2.95 -6.14 -0.18
C LYS A 173 -2.39 -4.85 0.42
N GLY A 174 -3.16 -3.76 0.41
CA GLY A 174 -2.76 -2.51 1.04
C GLY A 174 -2.45 -2.67 2.53
N LEU A 175 -3.34 -3.32 3.29
CA LEU A 175 -3.16 -3.61 4.71
C LEU A 175 -1.90 -4.45 4.97
N SER A 176 -1.65 -5.47 4.14
CA SER A 176 -0.48 -6.34 4.26
C SER A 176 0.83 -5.57 4.15
N ALA A 177 0.89 -4.53 3.31
CA ALA A 177 2.09 -3.71 3.17
C ALA A 177 2.39 -2.96 4.47
N TYR A 178 1.37 -2.36 5.09
CA TYR A 178 1.54 -1.64 6.36
C TYR A 178 1.94 -2.59 7.50
N MET A 179 1.28 -3.75 7.59
CA MET A 179 1.64 -4.79 8.54
C MET A 179 3.08 -5.27 8.34
N LYS A 180 3.53 -5.46 7.09
CA LYS A 180 4.89 -5.89 6.80
C LYS A 180 5.94 -4.90 7.32
N HIS A 181 5.69 -3.60 7.16
CA HIS A 181 6.60 -2.57 7.68
C HIS A 181 6.64 -2.56 9.22
N ALA A 182 5.48 -2.67 9.88
CA ALA A 182 5.43 -2.79 11.33
C ALA A 182 6.20 -4.04 11.83
N MET A 183 6.05 -5.17 11.13
CA MET A 183 6.75 -6.42 11.45
C MET A 183 8.27 -6.32 11.27
N ASN A 184 8.75 -5.57 10.28
CA ASN A 184 10.19 -5.31 10.13
C ASN A 184 10.78 -4.57 11.34
N LEU A 185 9.95 -3.77 12.01
CA LEU A 185 10.24 -3.08 13.27
C LEU A 185 9.88 -3.89 14.52
N LYS A 186 9.52 -5.16 14.36
CA LYS A 186 9.11 -6.09 15.44
C LYS A 186 7.78 -5.74 16.13
N TYR A 187 6.96 -4.89 15.51
CA TYR A 187 5.58 -4.65 15.91
C TYR A 187 4.66 -5.60 15.16
N ASN A 188 3.70 -6.19 15.87
CA ASN A 188 2.80 -7.16 15.28
C ASN A 188 1.42 -7.12 15.95
N ASN A 189 0.38 -7.55 15.24
CA ASN A 189 -0.98 -7.61 15.78
C ASN A 189 -1.68 -8.90 15.31
N GLU A 190 -2.00 -9.78 16.25
CA GLU A 190 -2.60 -11.08 15.97
C GLU A 190 -4.03 -10.97 15.42
N GLU A 191 -4.80 -9.98 15.86
CA GLU A 191 -6.17 -9.76 15.40
C GLU A 191 -6.19 -9.33 13.94
N VAL A 192 -5.24 -8.47 13.53
CA VAL A 192 -5.11 -8.05 12.13
C VAL A 192 -4.75 -9.25 11.25
N HIS A 193 -3.84 -10.13 11.70
CA HIS A 193 -3.51 -11.36 10.96
C HIS A 193 -4.68 -12.33 10.86
N ALA A 194 -5.41 -12.52 11.96
CA ALA A 194 -6.61 -13.34 11.96
C ALA A 194 -7.67 -12.79 10.99
N PHE A 195 -7.87 -11.47 10.96
CA PHE A 195 -8.77 -10.83 9.99
C PHE A 195 -8.29 -11.00 8.55
N MET A 196 -7.00 -10.79 8.27
CA MET A 196 -6.46 -10.96 6.92
C MET A 196 -6.69 -12.39 6.41
N ALA A 197 -6.49 -13.40 7.26
CA ALA A 197 -6.80 -14.79 6.91
C ALA A 197 -8.31 -15.01 6.71
N LYS A 198 -9.16 -14.50 7.61
CA LYS A 198 -10.64 -14.56 7.51
C LYS A 198 -11.12 -13.98 6.19
N ALA A 199 -10.76 -12.74 5.92
CA ALA A 199 -11.23 -11.99 4.77
C ALA A 199 -10.71 -12.60 3.46
N LEU A 200 -9.44 -13.03 3.41
CA LEU A 200 -8.88 -13.64 2.20
C LEU A 200 -9.56 -14.98 1.88
N ALA A 201 -9.84 -15.82 2.88
CA ALA A 201 -10.58 -17.06 2.70
C ALA A 201 -12.03 -16.80 2.22
N ALA A 202 -12.70 -15.78 2.77
CA ALA A 202 -14.05 -15.41 2.36
C ALA A 202 -14.12 -15.01 0.86
N THR A 203 -13.04 -14.49 0.27
CA THR A 203 -13.02 -14.11 -1.17
C THR A 203 -13.07 -15.29 -2.16
N ILE A 204 -13.18 -16.53 -1.69
CA ILE A 204 -13.43 -17.72 -2.52
C ILE A 204 -14.61 -18.54 -1.98
N ASP A 205 -15.40 -17.97 -1.07
CA ASP A 205 -16.60 -18.60 -0.52
C ASP A 205 -17.82 -18.20 -1.35
N ASP A 206 -18.33 -19.12 -2.18
CA ASP A 206 -19.49 -18.87 -3.04
C ASP A 206 -20.84 -18.90 -2.29
N THR A 207 -20.84 -19.15 -0.96
CA THR A 207 -22.05 -19.12 -0.13
C THR A 207 -22.40 -17.73 0.40
N LEU A 208 -21.45 -16.79 0.36
CA LEU A 208 -21.63 -15.43 0.86
C LEU A 208 -22.46 -14.56 -0.10
N THR A 209 -23.31 -13.72 0.49
CA THR A 209 -24.15 -12.78 -0.25
C THR A 209 -23.43 -11.46 -0.54
N VAL A 210 -24.05 -10.61 -1.37
CA VAL A 210 -23.56 -9.24 -1.63
C VAL A 210 -23.43 -8.44 -0.32
N ASP A 211 -24.41 -8.52 0.57
CA ASP A 211 -24.41 -7.79 1.85
C ASP A 211 -23.29 -8.27 2.77
N ASP A 212 -23.01 -9.58 2.80
CA ASP A 212 -21.88 -10.14 3.56
C ASP A 212 -20.55 -9.57 3.06
N TYR A 213 -20.36 -9.49 1.74
CA TYR A 213 -19.16 -8.93 1.14
C TYR A 213 -19.04 -7.41 1.35
N VAL A 214 -20.14 -6.66 1.30
CA VAL A 214 -20.14 -5.23 1.65
C VAL A 214 -19.74 -5.03 3.11
N GLY A 215 -20.31 -5.82 4.03
CA GLY A 215 -19.93 -5.83 5.44
C GLY A 215 -18.45 -6.13 5.65
N LEU A 216 -17.92 -7.13 4.93
CA LEU A 216 -16.52 -7.51 4.98
C LEU A 216 -15.58 -6.43 4.41
N ALA A 217 -15.99 -5.69 3.38
CA ALA A 217 -15.22 -4.57 2.84
C ALA A 217 -15.13 -3.40 3.85
N LEU A 218 -16.20 -3.12 4.59
CA LEU A 218 -16.18 -2.12 5.67
C LEU A 218 -15.38 -2.59 6.88
N GLU A 219 -15.46 -3.89 7.22
CA GLU A 219 -14.59 -4.50 8.24
C GLU A 219 -13.12 -4.39 7.84
N ALA A 220 -12.79 -4.55 6.56
CA ALA A 220 -11.43 -4.32 6.06
C ALA A 220 -10.98 -2.87 6.27
N GLY A 221 -11.89 -1.89 6.17
CA GLY A 221 -11.62 -0.50 6.54
C GLY A 221 -11.22 -0.32 8.00
N LYS A 222 -11.93 -0.98 8.94
CA LYS A 222 -11.55 -0.99 10.36
C LYS A 222 -10.13 -1.51 10.56
N PHE A 223 -9.83 -2.68 10.02
CA PHE A 223 -8.49 -3.26 10.16
C PHE A 223 -7.43 -2.49 9.36
N GLY A 224 -7.83 -1.72 8.35
CA GLY A 224 -7.02 -0.70 7.70
C GLY A 224 -6.55 0.38 8.66
N VAL A 225 -7.46 0.92 9.48
CA VAL A 225 -7.13 1.86 10.57
C VAL A 225 -6.19 1.19 11.58
N ASP A 226 -6.50 -0.02 12.03
CA ASP A 226 -5.67 -0.75 13.00
C ASP A 226 -4.25 -0.99 12.47
N GLY A 227 -4.10 -1.37 11.20
CA GLY A 227 -2.81 -1.58 10.55
C GLY A 227 -1.99 -0.31 10.36
N MET A 228 -2.65 0.80 9.97
CA MET A 228 -1.96 2.10 9.89
C MET A 228 -1.55 2.63 11.26
N ALA A 229 -2.41 2.48 12.29
CA ALA A 229 -2.10 2.87 13.66
C ALA A 229 -0.91 2.06 14.22
N LEU A 230 -0.85 0.75 13.93
CA LEU A 230 0.28 -0.09 14.32
C LEU A 230 1.59 0.38 13.65
N LEU A 231 1.54 0.73 12.36
CA LEU A 231 2.72 1.22 11.64
C LEU A 231 3.15 2.62 12.11
N ASP A 232 2.21 3.53 12.37
CA ASP A 232 2.49 4.85 12.94
C ASP A 232 3.22 4.71 14.28
N LYS A 233 2.69 3.87 15.18
CA LYS A 233 3.34 3.54 16.45
C LYS A 233 4.74 2.96 16.23
N ALA A 234 4.86 1.95 15.36
CA ALA A 234 6.12 1.28 15.09
C ALA A 234 7.20 2.27 14.61
N ASN A 235 6.87 3.15 13.67
CA ASN A 235 7.78 4.14 13.13
C ASN A 235 8.14 5.21 14.18
N THR A 236 7.14 5.77 14.86
CA THR A 236 7.36 6.89 15.80
C THR A 236 8.09 6.45 17.07
N GLU A 237 7.81 5.28 17.62
CA GLU A 237 8.55 4.73 18.76
C GLU A 237 9.99 4.32 18.37
N SER A 238 10.22 3.91 17.12
CA SER A 238 11.55 3.50 16.65
C SER A 238 12.44 4.66 16.22
N TYR A 239 11.86 5.74 15.69
CA TYR A 239 12.59 6.82 15.01
C TYR A 239 12.29 8.25 15.51
N GLY A 240 11.38 8.38 16.49
CA GLY A 240 10.86 9.66 16.97
C GLY A 240 9.64 10.12 16.16
N HIS A 241 8.87 11.06 16.70
CA HIS A 241 7.77 11.67 15.93
C HIS A 241 8.34 12.55 14.81
N PRO A 242 7.77 12.50 13.59
CA PRO A 242 8.11 13.47 12.55
C PRO A 242 7.93 14.90 13.05
N GLU A 243 8.86 15.76 12.68
CA GLU A 243 8.88 17.18 13.06
C GLU A 243 9.11 18.05 11.82
N ILE A 244 8.76 19.35 11.92
CA ILE A 244 8.94 20.29 10.81
C ILE A 244 10.38 20.23 10.30
N THR A 245 10.52 19.95 9.01
CA THR A 245 11.82 19.73 8.37
C THR A 245 11.87 20.42 7.02
N THR A 246 12.94 21.17 6.79
CA THR A 246 13.30 21.69 5.48
C THR A 246 14.27 20.71 4.82
N VAL A 247 13.87 20.13 3.69
CA VAL A 247 14.61 19.09 2.97
C VAL A 247 15.20 19.66 1.69
N ASP A 248 16.51 19.51 1.50
CA ASP A 248 17.21 19.88 0.27
C ASP A 248 16.82 18.93 -0.89
N ILE A 249 16.62 19.49 -2.09
CA ILE A 249 16.32 18.75 -3.32
C ILE A 249 17.40 18.88 -4.41
N GLY A 250 18.49 19.58 -4.09
CA GLY A 250 19.72 19.61 -4.88
C GLY A 250 20.63 18.41 -4.63
N VAL A 251 21.87 18.49 -5.12
CA VAL A 251 22.85 17.41 -5.00
C VAL A 251 24.18 17.89 -4.40
N ARG A 252 24.90 16.95 -3.79
CA ARG A 252 26.26 17.13 -3.25
C ARG A 252 27.28 16.55 -4.23
N THR A 253 28.55 16.68 -3.90
CA THR A 253 29.67 16.26 -4.76
C THR A 253 30.15 14.83 -4.51
N ASN A 254 29.71 14.16 -3.45
CA ASN A 254 30.05 12.77 -3.17
C ASN A 254 29.25 11.80 -4.07
N PRO A 255 29.74 10.58 -4.31
CA PRO A 255 28.89 9.51 -4.80
C PRO A 255 27.73 9.25 -3.84
N GLY A 256 26.56 8.87 -4.38
CA GLY A 256 25.36 8.65 -3.59
C GLY A 256 24.71 7.28 -3.78
N ILE A 257 23.91 6.87 -2.80
CA ILE A 257 22.91 5.80 -2.93
C ILE A 257 21.52 6.42 -2.84
N LEU A 258 20.65 6.08 -3.78
CA LEU A 258 19.25 6.52 -3.79
C LEU A 258 18.36 5.42 -3.21
N ILE A 259 17.77 5.64 -2.04
CA ILE A 259 16.80 4.71 -1.46
C ILE A 259 15.37 5.14 -1.80
N SER A 260 14.57 4.20 -2.27
CA SER A 260 13.16 4.40 -2.60
C SER A 260 12.27 3.27 -2.07
N GLY A 261 10.97 3.47 -2.16
CA GLY A 261 9.97 2.67 -1.46
C GLY A 261 9.58 3.29 -0.13
N HIS A 262 9.33 2.46 0.89
CA HIS A 262 8.73 2.93 2.15
C HIS A 262 9.44 2.43 3.42
N ASP A 263 10.35 1.45 3.31
CA ASP A 263 10.84 0.76 4.49
C ASP A 263 11.90 1.58 5.26
N LEU A 264 11.51 2.13 6.42
CA LEU A 264 12.40 2.93 7.25
C LEU A 264 13.47 2.10 7.97
N ARG A 265 13.25 0.79 8.15
CA ARG A 265 14.26 -0.11 8.74
C ARG A 265 15.42 -0.34 7.77
N ASP A 266 15.13 -0.44 6.47
CA ASP A 266 16.16 -0.46 5.44
C ASP A 266 16.92 0.87 5.36
N LEU A 267 16.24 2.02 5.52
CA LEU A 267 16.90 3.33 5.61
C LEU A 267 17.85 3.40 6.81
N GLU A 268 17.40 2.97 7.99
CA GLU A 268 18.22 2.92 9.20
C GLU A 268 19.52 2.13 8.96
N MET A 269 19.38 0.88 8.52
CA MET A 269 20.52 0.00 8.26
C MET A 269 21.44 0.54 7.16
N LEU A 270 20.89 1.21 6.14
CA LEU A 270 21.68 1.84 5.08
C LEU A 270 22.48 3.03 5.62
N LEU A 271 21.86 3.90 6.42
CA LEU A 271 22.52 5.06 7.03
C LEU A 271 23.65 4.62 7.96
N GLU A 272 23.41 3.62 8.80
CA GLU A 272 24.41 3.03 9.69
C GLU A 272 25.61 2.46 8.90
N GLN A 273 25.35 1.73 7.81
CA GLN A 273 26.42 1.10 7.03
C GLN A 273 27.18 2.07 6.12
N THR A 274 26.58 3.22 5.78
CA THR A 274 27.21 4.26 4.93
C THR A 274 27.98 5.30 5.73
N GLU A 275 27.82 5.35 7.05
CA GLU A 275 28.50 6.30 7.93
C GLU A 275 30.04 6.15 7.82
N GLY A 276 30.74 7.28 7.62
CA GLY A 276 32.19 7.31 7.45
C GLY A 276 32.72 6.71 6.14
N THR A 277 31.85 6.32 5.20
CA THR A 277 32.29 5.66 3.95
C THR A 277 32.61 6.62 2.81
N GLY A 278 32.22 7.90 2.93
CA GLY A 278 32.30 8.90 1.86
C GLY A 278 31.21 8.77 0.80
N VAL A 279 30.13 8.02 1.09
CA VAL A 279 28.95 7.86 0.23
C VAL A 279 27.76 8.54 0.89
N ASP A 280 27.12 9.46 0.17
CA ASP A 280 25.91 10.14 0.63
C ASP A 280 24.66 9.26 0.42
N VAL A 281 23.63 9.45 1.24
CA VAL A 281 22.32 8.80 1.09
C VAL A 281 21.26 9.82 0.70
N TYR A 282 20.50 9.52 -0.35
CA TYR A 282 19.38 10.32 -0.84
C TYR A 282 18.09 9.53 -0.78
N THR A 283 16.98 10.18 -0.43
CA THR A 283 15.64 9.60 -0.55
C THR A 283 15.04 9.85 -1.93
N HIS A 284 14.10 9.00 -2.35
CA HIS A 284 13.28 9.20 -3.55
C HIS A 284 11.84 8.72 -3.34
N GLY A 285 10.89 9.47 -3.90
CA GLY A 285 9.47 9.13 -3.86
C GLY A 285 8.93 9.13 -2.44
N GLU A 286 8.40 7.99 -2.00
CA GLU A 286 7.81 7.81 -0.67
C GLU A 286 8.85 7.83 0.47
N MET A 287 10.13 7.62 0.17
CA MET A 287 11.19 7.73 1.18
C MET A 287 11.46 9.16 1.63
N LEU A 288 10.90 10.19 0.97
CA LEU A 288 11.01 11.58 1.40
C LEU A 288 10.65 11.74 2.89
N ALA A 289 9.64 11.00 3.36
CA ALA A 289 9.20 11.07 4.75
C ALA A 289 10.29 10.66 5.76
N GLY A 290 11.27 9.84 5.36
CA GLY A 290 12.43 9.50 6.19
C GLY A 290 13.24 10.73 6.61
N GLN A 291 13.19 11.83 5.87
CA GLN A 291 13.85 13.08 6.25
C GLN A 291 13.22 13.74 7.48
N TYR A 292 11.97 13.41 7.82
CA TYR A 292 11.21 14.09 8.87
C TYR A 292 11.50 13.54 10.27
N TYR A 293 12.08 12.35 10.36
CA TYR A 293 12.29 11.63 11.61
C TYR A 293 13.57 12.08 12.32
N PRO A 294 13.51 12.49 13.59
CA PRO A 294 14.68 12.97 14.34
C PRO A 294 15.86 11.98 14.35
N LYS A 295 15.59 10.67 14.45
CA LYS A 295 16.65 9.64 14.48
C LYS A 295 17.52 9.61 13.23
N PHE A 296 17.01 10.00 12.06
CA PHE A 296 17.78 10.00 10.81
C PHE A 296 18.51 11.32 10.57
N LYS A 297 18.03 12.43 11.14
CA LYS A 297 18.63 13.76 10.97
C LYS A 297 20.04 13.90 11.57
N LYS A 298 20.43 13.00 12.48
CA LYS A 298 21.78 12.99 13.06
C LYS A 298 22.89 12.63 12.06
N TYR A 299 22.56 11.96 10.95
CA TYR A 299 23.53 11.48 9.98
C TYR A 299 23.91 12.59 8.98
N SER A 300 25.14 13.10 9.08
CA SER A 300 25.62 14.22 8.25
C SER A 300 25.65 13.91 6.75
N HIS A 301 25.81 12.64 6.36
CA HIS A 301 25.81 12.15 4.97
C HIS A 301 24.40 11.85 4.43
N PHE A 302 23.34 12.06 5.23
CA PHE A 302 21.97 12.01 4.74
C PHE A 302 21.64 13.33 4.04
N ALA A 303 21.64 13.31 2.71
CA ALA A 303 21.83 14.52 1.92
C ALA A 303 20.54 15.30 1.63
N GLY A 304 19.44 14.61 1.35
CA GLY A 304 18.18 15.21 0.94
C GLY A 304 17.31 14.26 0.14
N ASN A 305 16.38 14.81 -0.64
CA ASN A 305 15.49 14.04 -1.51
C ASN A 305 15.73 14.36 -2.98
N TYR A 306 15.96 13.35 -3.80
CA TYR A 306 16.26 13.53 -5.21
C TYR A 306 15.08 13.13 -6.09
N GLY A 307 14.66 14.04 -6.97
CA GLY A 307 13.61 13.77 -7.96
C GLY A 307 12.20 13.94 -7.43
N ASN A 308 11.27 13.13 -7.96
CA ASN A 308 9.84 13.36 -7.86
C ASN A 308 9.09 12.05 -7.50
N ALA A 309 7.84 11.91 -7.93
CA ALA A 309 7.08 10.67 -7.78
C ALA A 309 7.63 9.54 -8.67
N TRP A 310 7.32 8.31 -8.26
CA TRP A 310 7.82 7.05 -8.81
C TRP A 310 7.75 6.90 -10.33
N TRP A 311 6.80 7.56 -11.01
CA TRP A 311 6.59 7.37 -12.44
C TRP A 311 7.66 8.06 -13.30
N LYS A 312 8.40 9.04 -12.76
CA LYS A 312 9.54 9.72 -13.42
C LYS A 312 10.87 9.01 -13.22
N GLN A 313 10.90 7.90 -12.49
CA GLN A 313 12.14 7.27 -12.05
C GLN A 313 13.03 6.78 -13.20
N LYS A 314 12.51 6.52 -14.41
CA LYS A 314 13.35 6.11 -15.55
C LYS A 314 14.36 7.18 -15.97
N GLU A 315 13.98 8.44 -15.84
CA GLU A 315 14.82 9.60 -16.16
C GLU A 315 15.67 9.97 -14.95
N GLU A 316 15.06 9.99 -13.77
CA GLU A 316 15.70 10.43 -12.54
C GLU A 316 16.76 9.44 -12.05
N PHE A 317 16.48 8.13 -12.05
CA PHE A 317 17.45 7.10 -11.66
C PHE A 317 18.64 7.05 -12.60
N GLU A 318 18.41 7.29 -13.90
CA GLU A 318 19.51 7.37 -14.87
C GLU A 318 20.45 8.53 -14.51
N LYS A 319 19.91 9.73 -14.28
CA LYS A 319 20.69 10.93 -13.92
C LYS A 319 21.34 10.88 -12.53
N PHE A 320 20.82 10.06 -11.62
CA PHE A 320 21.37 9.90 -10.27
C PHE A 320 22.78 9.28 -10.26
N ASN A 321 23.19 8.59 -11.33
CA ASN A 321 24.50 7.94 -11.52
C ASN A 321 24.85 6.79 -10.54
N GLY A 322 24.58 6.94 -9.25
CA GLY A 322 24.86 5.96 -8.20
C GLY A 322 23.85 4.81 -8.10
N PRO A 323 24.06 3.84 -7.20
CA PRO A 323 23.13 2.75 -6.97
C PRO A 323 21.75 3.22 -6.49
N ILE A 324 20.73 2.47 -6.86
CA ILE A 324 19.35 2.65 -6.37
C ILE A 324 18.97 1.43 -5.55
N LEU A 325 18.39 1.63 -4.37
CA LEU A 325 17.84 0.59 -3.50
C LEU A 325 16.31 0.71 -3.45
N MET A 326 15.60 -0.25 -4.04
CA MET A 326 14.14 -0.34 -3.98
C MET A 326 13.72 -1.24 -2.82
N THR A 327 13.20 -0.63 -1.75
CA THR A 327 12.72 -1.33 -0.55
C THR A 327 11.32 -1.93 -0.74
N THR A 328 10.51 -1.28 -1.58
CA THR A 328 9.13 -1.65 -1.91
C THR A 328 8.75 -1.17 -3.31
N ASN A 329 7.48 -1.34 -3.69
CA ASN A 329 6.88 -0.61 -4.80
C ASN A 329 7.06 0.93 -4.64
N CYS A 330 7.14 1.71 -5.72
CA CYS A 330 6.85 1.36 -7.11
C CYS A 330 8.12 1.24 -7.97
N ILE A 331 8.57 0.02 -8.27
CA ILE A 331 9.60 -0.23 -9.28
C ILE A 331 8.97 -0.28 -10.68
N VAL A 332 9.58 0.37 -11.67
CA VAL A 332 9.20 0.25 -13.09
C VAL A 332 10.30 -0.47 -13.84
N ILE A 333 9.94 -1.12 -14.95
CA ILE A 333 10.90 -1.82 -15.80
C ILE A 333 12.08 -0.89 -16.14
N PRO A 334 13.30 -1.20 -15.65
CA PRO A 334 14.41 -0.27 -15.71
C PRO A 334 14.98 -0.15 -17.12
N LYS A 335 15.59 1.00 -17.43
CA LYS A 335 16.45 1.11 -18.62
C LYS A 335 17.74 0.32 -18.40
N ASP A 336 18.29 -0.23 -19.47
CA ASP A 336 19.56 -0.99 -19.41
C ASP A 336 20.72 -0.16 -18.86
N SER A 337 20.68 1.16 -19.07
CA SER A 337 21.66 2.15 -18.59
C SER A 337 21.90 2.11 -17.07
N TYR A 338 20.89 1.74 -16.28
CA TYR A 338 20.99 1.70 -14.81
C TYR A 338 20.54 0.37 -14.20
N LYS A 339 20.03 -0.58 -14.99
CA LYS A 339 19.54 -1.88 -14.50
C LYS A 339 20.53 -2.60 -13.59
N LYS A 340 21.82 -2.59 -13.91
CA LYS A 340 22.88 -3.26 -13.13
C LYS A 340 23.19 -2.61 -11.78
N ARG A 341 22.76 -1.36 -11.57
CA ARG A 341 22.93 -0.62 -10.31
C ARG A 341 21.61 -0.40 -9.58
N LEU A 342 20.53 -1.04 -10.03
CA LEU A 342 19.25 -1.09 -9.34
C LEU A 342 19.20 -2.36 -8.49
N PHE A 343 19.18 -2.19 -7.18
CA PHE A 343 19.06 -3.25 -6.19
C PHE A 343 17.62 -3.31 -5.69
N THR A 344 17.14 -4.52 -5.47
CA THR A 344 15.82 -4.79 -4.89
C THR A 344 15.97 -5.46 -3.54
N THR A 345 14.98 -5.33 -2.67
CA THR A 345 14.91 -6.05 -1.39
C THR A 345 13.45 -6.18 -0.95
N GLY A 346 13.18 -7.00 0.07
CA GLY A 346 11.84 -7.16 0.62
C GLY A 346 10.88 -7.74 -0.42
N ALA A 347 9.69 -7.17 -0.54
CA ALA A 347 8.67 -7.63 -1.49
C ALA A 347 8.98 -7.25 -2.96
N THR A 348 10.06 -6.48 -3.21
CA THR A 348 10.39 -5.99 -4.54
C THR A 348 11.29 -6.93 -5.31
N GLY A 349 10.95 -7.19 -6.57
CA GLY A 349 11.76 -8.02 -7.47
C GLY A 349 11.70 -7.52 -8.91
N MET A 350 12.83 -7.65 -9.62
CA MET A 350 12.96 -7.24 -11.02
C MET A 350 14.00 -8.12 -11.73
N PRO A 351 13.62 -8.85 -12.80
CA PRO A 351 14.52 -9.73 -13.51
C PRO A 351 15.82 -9.04 -13.95
N GLY A 352 16.96 -9.59 -13.55
CA GLY A 352 18.28 -9.07 -13.87
C GLY A 352 18.76 -7.91 -13.00
N CYS A 353 18.04 -7.57 -11.93
CA CYS A 353 18.49 -6.67 -10.87
C CYS A 353 18.94 -7.49 -9.64
N PRO A 354 20.06 -7.17 -8.99
CA PRO A 354 20.46 -7.85 -7.75
C PRO A 354 19.38 -7.71 -6.66
N HIS A 355 19.13 -8.78 -5.91
CA HIS A 355 18.25 -8.79 -4.75
C HIS A 355 19.05 -8.92 -3.45
N ILE A 356 18.66 -8.17 -2.42
CA ILE A 356 19.28 -8.17 -1.10
C ILE A 356 18.36 -8.90 -0.14
N GLU A 357 18.75 -10.13 0.20
CA GLU A 357 18.06 -10.96 1.18
C GLU A 357 18.38 -10.52 2.62
N PRO A 358 17.41 -10.54 3.54
CA PRO A 358 17.70 -10.39 4.96
C PRO A 358 18.37 -11.65 5.52
N LYS A 359 19.26 -11.45 6.50
CA LYS A 359 19.76 -12.54 7.36
C LYS A 359 18.63 -13.02 8.28
N ALA A 360 18.87 -14.13 8.98
CA ALA A 360 17.89 -14.73 9.90
C ALA A 360 17.40 -13.78 11.01
N ASP A 361 18.24 -12.84 11.45
CA ASP A 361 17.90 -11.82 12.46
C ASP A 361 17.10 -10.62 11.87
N GLY A 362 16.99 -10.56 10.54
CA GLY A 362 16.35 -9.47 9.80
C GLY A 362 17.30 -8.37 9.36
N THR A 363 18.59 -8.44 9.67
CA THR A 363 19.59 -7.48 9.18
C THR A 363 19.90 -7.69 7.71
N LYS A 364 20.22 -6.62 6.99
CA LYS A 364 20.60 -6.66 5.57
C LYS A 364 22.03 -6.18 5.38
N ASP A 365 22.71 -6.77 4.40
CA ASP A 365 24.07 -6.40 4.04
C ASP A 365 24.06 -5.50 2.79
N PHE A 366 24.36 -4.21 2.98
CA PHE A 366 24.45 -3.21 1.92
C PHE A 366 25.88 -2.99 1.41
N SER A 367 26.86 -3.80 1.84
CA SER A 367 28.27 -3.66 1.44
C SER A 367 28.48 -3.62 -0.07
N LYS A 368 27.75 -4.45 -0.83
CA LYS A 368 27.79 -4.47 -2.31
C LYS A 368 27.27 -3.17 -2.92
N VAL A 369 26.21 -2.59 -2.35
CA VAL A 369 25.64 -1.31 -2.80
C VAL A 369 26.64 -0.19 -2.55
N ILE A 370 27.23 -0.14 -1.36
CA ILE A 370 28.23 0.85 -0.95
C ILE A 370 29.50 0.75 -1.81
N ALA A 371 30.02 -0.46 -2.02
CA ALA A 371 31.20 -0.68 -2.86
C ALA A 371 30.96 -0.26 -4.32
N MET A 372 29.73 -0.42 -4.83
CA MET A 372 29.36 0.08 -6.15
C MET A 372 29.28 1.61 -6.18
N ALA A 373 28.66 2.24 -5.17
CA ALA A 373 28.52 3.69 -5.08
C ALA A 373 29.88 4.40 -5.13
N LYS A 374 30.89 3.88 -4.42
CA LYS A 374 32.27 4.42 -4.45
C LYS A 374 32.92 4.46 -5.84
N LYS A 375 32.39 3.72 -6.81
CA LYS A 375 32.87 3.68 -8.20
C LYS A 375 31.99 4.49 -9.16
N CYS A 376 30.89 5.05 -8.68
CA CYS A 376 29.96 5.85 -9.45
C CYS A 376 30.34 7.34 -9.39
N LYS A 377 29.86 8.11 -10.37
CA LYS A 377 29.88 9.57 -10.29
C LYS A 377 28.86 10.05 -9.25
N ALA A 378 29.08 11.24 -8.71
CA ALA A 378 28.07 11.96 -7.94
C ALA A 378 26.77 12.17 -8.74
N PRO A 379 25.60 12.35 -8.10
CA PRO A 379 24.35 12.59 -8.79
C PRO A 379 24.40 13.83 -9.69
N THR A 380 23.75 13.75 -10.86
CA THR A 380 23.55 14.93 -11.71
C THR A 380 22.44 15.78 -11.13
N GLU A 381 22.68 17.07 -10.91
CA GLU A 381 21.64 17.98 -10.41
C GLU A 381 20.49 18.12 -11.44
N ILE A 382 19.25 17.92 -10.99
CA ILE A 382 18.04 18.06 -11.83
C ILE A 382 17.15 19.21 -11.40
N GLU A 383 17.34 19.72 -10.18
CA GLU A 383 16.63 20.85 -9.59
C GLU A 383 17.41 21.40 -8.39
N LYS A 384 16.99 22.56 -7.88
CA LYS A 384 17.50 23.17 -6.65
C LYS A 384 16.33 23.69 -5.83
N GLY A 385 16.53 23.80 -4.52
CA GLY A 385 15.55 24.39 -3.62
C GLY A 385 15.33 23.51 -2.40
N GLN A 386 14.19 23.71 -1.75
CA GLN A 386 13.83 22.99 -0.55
C GLN A 386 12.34 22.67 -0.53
N ILE A 387 11.98 21.58 0.15
CA ILE A 387 10.59 21.21 0.46
C ILE A 387 10.43 21.18 1.97
N VAL A 388 9.31 21.66 2.48
CA VAL A 388 8.98 21.60 3.91
C VAL A 388 7.96 20.47 4.16
N GLY A 389 8.20 19.66 5.18
CA GLY A 389 7.28 18.59 5.60
C GLY A 389 7.48 18.20 7.06
N GLY A 390 6.89 17.08 7.48
CA GLY A 390 6.95 16.58 8.85
C GLY A 390 5.77 16.99 9.73
N PHE A 391 4.63 17.29 9.12
CA PHE A 391 3.38 17.64 9.79
C PHE A 391 2.53 16.41 10.11
N ALA A 392 3.15 15.39 10.71
CA ALA A 392 2.43 14.23 11.25
C ALA A 392 1.60 14.64 12.49
N HIS A 393 0.76 13.73 12.99
CA HIS A 393 -0.23 14.05 14.03
C HIS A 393 0.38 14.77 15.24
N ASN A 394 1.46 14.25 15.83
CA ASN A 394 2.08 14.87 17.01
C ASN A 394 2.52 16.33 16.75
N GLN A 395 3.12 16.60 15.60
CA GLN A 395 3.56 17.95 15.22
C GLN A 395 2.38 18.89 14.99
N VAL A 396 1.32 18.44 14.32
CA VAL A 396 0.12 19.27 14.07
C VAL A 396 -0.65 19.50 15.37
N LEU A 397 -0.76 18.49 16.22
CA LEU A 397 -1.38 18.60 17.54
C LEU A 397 -0.63 19.57 18.46
N ALA A 398 0.71 19.59 18.39
CA ALA A 398 1.50 20.60 19.09
C ALA A 398 1.25 22.03 18.57
N LEU A 399 0.69 22.17 17.36
CA LEU A 399 0.28 23.44 16.76
C LEU A 399 -1.24 23.67 16.80
N ALA A 400 -1.99 22.84 17.54
CA ALA A 400 -3.45 22.82 17.50
C ALA A 400 -4.06 24.19 17.81
N ASP A 401 -3.59 24.87 18.86
CA ASP A 401 -4.12 26.20 19.24
C ASP A 401 -3.97 27.20 18.10
N LYS A 402 -2.80 27.23 17.45
CA LYS A 402 -2.54 28.11 16.30
C LYS A 402 -3.44 27.78 15.10
N VAL A 403 -3.64 26.49 14.81
CA VAL A 403 -4.52 26.04 13.73
C VAL A 403 -5.98 26.40 14.04
N VAL A 404 -6.42 26.17 15.28
CA VAL A 404 -7.78 26.46 15.75
C VAL A 404 -8.07 27.96 15.71
N ASP A 405 -7.12 28.80 16.15
CA ASP A 405 -7.24 30.25 16.09
C ASP A 405 -7.30 30.77 14.65
N ALA A 406 -6.49 30.18 13.76
CA ALA A 406 -6.53 30.51 12.33
C ALA A 406 -7.88 30.14 11.68
N VAL A 407 -8.50 29.03 12.08
CA VAL A 407 -9.84 28.66 11.63
C VAL A 407 -10.91 29.59 12.22
N LYS A 408 -10.89 29.82 13.54
CA LYS A 408 -11.88 30.67 14.24
C LYS A 408 -11.85 32.13 13.76
N SER A 409 -10.67 32.66 13.43
CA SER A 409 -10.51 34.00 12.88
C SER A 409 -10.89 34.13 11.40
N GLY A 410 -11.12 32.99 10.71
CA GLY A 410 -11.37 32.96 9.27
C GLY A 410 -10.12 33.11 8.40
N ALA A 411 -8.92 33.10 8.99
CA ALA A 411 -7.66 33.11 8.26
C ALA A 411 -7.45 31.81 7.45
N ILE A 412 -7.89 30.68 8.00
CA ILE A 412 -8.04 29.41 7.27
C ILE A 412 -9.53 29.11 7.14
N LYS A 413 -10.05 29.19 5.92
CA LYS A 413 -11.46 28.88 5.63
C LYS A 413 -11.72 27.40 5.41
N ARG A 414 -10.75 26.67 4.87
CA ARG A 414 -10.93 25.27 4.49
C ARG A 414 -9.60 24.54 4.37
N PHE A 415 -9.61 23.27 4.75
CA PHE A 415 -8.56 22.31 4.46
C PHE A 415 -8.93 21.42 3.28
N PHE A 416 -7.94 21.06 2.47
CA PHE A 416 -8.09 20.14 1.37
C PHE A 416 -7.20 18.93 1.59
N VAL A 417 -7.79 17.78 1.88
CA VAL A 417 -7.07 16.51 1.91
C VAL A 417 -6.82 16.09 0.47
N MET A 418 -5.59 16.32 0.00
CA MET A 418 -5.11 15.93 -1.34
C MET A 418 -4.08 14.78 -1.25
N ALA A 419 -4.21 13.95 -0.22
CA ALA A 419 -3.34 12.80 0.00
C ALA A 419 -3.53 11.70 -1.08
N GLY A 420 -2.67 10.68 -1.00
CA GLY A 420 -2.77 9.44 -1.74
C GLY A 420 -1.60 9.21 -2.69
N CYS A 421 -1.87 8.68 -3.89
CA CYS A 421 -0.83 8.19 -4.80
C CYS A 421 -0.87 8.86 -6.17
N ASP A 422 0.31 9.28 -6.66
CA ASP A 422 0.49 9.84 -8.01
C ASP A 422 0.65 8.75 -9.10
N GLY A 423 0.61 9.15 -10.36
CA GLY A 423 0.79 8.29 -11.54
C GLY A 423 1.07 9.06 -12.82
N ARG A 424 1.14 8.35 -13.95
CA ARG A 424 1.56 8.85 -15.27
C ARG A 424 0.47 9.63 -16.00
N ALA A 425 -0.79 9.36 -15.70
CA ALA A 425 -1.91 9.90 -16.47
C ALA A 425 -1.88 11.44 -16.48
N LYS A 426 -1.90 12.03 -17.69
CA LYS A 426 -1.89 13.49 -17.87
C LYS A 426 -3.06 14.18 -17.17
N SER A 427 -4.20 13.50 -17.04
CA SER A 427 -5.36 14.01 -16.28
C SER A 427 -5.03 14.35 -14.82
N ARG A 428 -3.92 13.86 -14.26
CA ARG A 428 -3.46 14.25 -12.91
C ARG A 428 -2.87 15.65 -12.84
N ASP A 429 -2.65 16.31 -13.97
CA ASP A 429 -2.29 17.74 -13.99
C ASP A 429 -3.39 18.59 -13.34
N TYR A 430 -4.63 18.08 -13.32
CA TYR A 430 -5.73 18.57 -12.48
C TYR A 430 -5.29 18.89 -11.05
N TYR A 431 -4.55 18.00 -10.36
CA TYR A 431 -4.21 18.21 -8.95
C TYR A 431 -3.19 19.34 -8.76
N ALA A 432 -2.28 19.53 -9.72
CA ALA A 432 -1.34 20.64 -9.70
C ALA A 432 -2.05 21.96 -9.97
N GLU A 433 -2.92 22.00 -10.97
CA GLU A 433 -3.72 23.17 -11.33
C GLU A 433 -4.71 23.55 -10.23
N PHE A 434 -5.37 22.56 -9.62
CA PHE A 434 -6.25 22.74 -8.47
C PHE A 434 -5.50 23.39 -7.30
N ALA A 435 -4.32 22.86 -6.93
CA ALA A 435 -3.51 23.42 -5.86
C ALA A 435 -3.05 24.86 -6.14
N GLN A 436 -2.77 25.22 -7.41
CA GLN A 436 -2.40 26.58 -7.80
C GLN A 436 -3.57 27.55 -7.74
N LYS A 437 -4.78 27.10 -8.09
CA LYS A 437 -6.01 27.91 -8.11
C LYS A 437 -6.70 28.00 -6.75
N LEU A 438 -6.29 27.21 -5.76
CA LEU A 438 -6.85 27.25 -4.41
C LEU A 438 -6.73 28.65 -3.80
N PRO A 439 -7.82 29.21 -3.22
CA PRO A 439 -7.79 30.49 -2.52
C PRO A 439 -6.69 30.55 -1.45
N MET A 440 -6.08 31.71 -1.26
CA MET A 440 -4.92 31.87 -0.37
C MET A 440 -5.24 31.65 1.12
N ASP A 441 -6.53 31.58 1.49
CA ASP A 441 -7.06 31.28 2.82
C ASP A 441 -7.38 29.77 3.00
N THR A 442 -6.76 28.90 2.20
CA THR A 442 -6.92 27.43 2.28
C THR A 442 -5.60 26.72 2.51
N VAL A 443 -5.65 25.54 3.14
CA VAL A 443 -4.48 24.70 3.45
C VAL A 443 -4.66 23.31 2.86
N ILE A 444 -3.65 22.80 2.16
CA ILE A 444 -3.59 21.42 1.68
C ILE A 444 -3.00 20.52 2.78
N LEU A 445 -3.71 19.45 3.11
CA LEU A 445 -3.22 18.35 3.92
C LEU A 445 -2.84 17.19 2.98
N THR A 446 -1.61 16.69 3.07
CA THR A 446 -1.15 15.60 2.19
C THR A 446 -0.35 14.54 2.93
N ALA A 447 -0.40 13.35 2.36
CA ALA A 447 0.36 12.18 2.73
C ALA A 447 0.49 11.30 1.47
N GLY A 448 1.64 10.65 1.28
CA GLY A 448 1.91 9.83 0.10
C GLY A 448 2.27 10.62 -1.16
N CYS A 449 2.63 9.90 -2.22
CA CYS A 449 3.32 10.49 -3.37
C CYS A 449 2.45 11.41 -4.23
N ALA A 450 1.13 11.49 -4.01
CA ALA A 450 0.28 12.53 -4.59
C ALA A 450 0.83 13.95 -4.34
N LYS A 451 1.53 14.15 -3.21
CA LYS A 451 2.20 15.40 -2.84
C LYS A 451 3.05 15.99 -3.98
N TYR A 452 3.66 15.16 -4.81
CA TYR A 452 4.60 15.60 -5.84
C TYR A 452 3.96 16.39 -6.97
N LYS A 453 2.63 16.43 -7.06
CA LYS A 453 1.91 17.33 -7.96
C LYS A 453 1.95 18.79 -7.53
N TYR A 454 2.21 19.08 -6.26
CA TYR A 454 2.10 20.44 -5.73
C TYR A 454 3.10 20.81 -4.61
N ASN A 455 3.86 19.88 -4.04
CA ASN A 455 4.80 20.15 -2.93
C ASN A 455 6.05 20.96 -3.34
N LYS A 456 6.26 21.18 -4.64
CA LYS A 456 7.33 22.03 -5.21
C LYS A 456 6.80 23.38 -5.69
N LEU A 457 5.53 23.68 -5.46
CA LEU A 457 4.93 24.97 -5.77
C LEU A 457 5.20 25.96 -4.62
N ASN A 458 5.38 27.23 -4.96
CA ASN A 458 5.50 28.29 -3.96
C ASN A 458 4.10 28.78 -3.54
N LEU A 459 3.41 28.00 -2.72
CA LEU A 459 2.03 28.30 -2.29
C LEU A 459 1.96 29.22 -1.06
N GLY A 460 3.09 29.52 -0.40
CA GLY A 460 3.17 30.41 0.76
C GLY A 460 2.68 29.78 2.07
N ASP A 461 2.39 30.65 3.04
CA ASP A 461 1.92 30.30 4.38
C ASP A 461 0.77 31.23 4.83
N ILE A 462 0.02 30.79 5.84
CA ILE A 462 -1.02 31.57 6.51
C ILE A 462 -0.60 31.75 7.96
N GLY A 463 -0.15 32.96 8.32
CA GLY A 463 0.31 33.27 9.69
C GLY A 463 1.46 32.37 10.15
N GLY A 464 2.35 31.96 9.24
CA GLY A 464 3.44 31.02 9.50
C GLY A 464 3.03 29.54 9.55
N ILE A 465 1.83 29.18 9.09
CA ILE A 465 1.42 27.79 8.82
C ILE A 465 1.57 27.55 7.31
N PRO A 466 2.47 26.68 6.84
CA PRO A 466 2.61 26.42 5.40
C PRO A 466 1.28 25.97 4.77
N ARG A 467 0.99 26.45 3.55
CA ARG A 467 -0.24 26.07 2.84
C ARG A 467 -0.23 24.63 2.31
N VAL A 468 0.88 23.92 2.44
CA VAL A 468 0.99 22.47 2.22
C VAL A 468 1.57 21.83 3.47
N LEU A 469 0.77 21.03 4.16
CA LEU A 469 1.18 20.27 5.34
C LEU A 469 1.35 18.80 4.95
N ASP A 470 2.61 18.41 4.77
CA ASP A 470 2.98 17.03 4.43
C ASP A 470 3.21 16.19 5.70
N ALA A 471 2.29 15.26 5.95
CA ALA A 471 2.34 14.35 7.08
C ALA A 471 3.34 13.19 6.89
N GLY A 472 3.71 12.85 5.65
CA GLY A 472 4.63 11.75 5.35
C GLY A 472 4.18 10.83 4.21
N GLN A 473 4.41 9.53 4.36
CA GLN A 473 4.09 8.46 3.41
C GLN A 473 2.58 8.24 3.28
N CYS A 474 2.13 7.39 2.36
CA CYS A 474 0.71 7.06 2.23
C CYS A 474 0.07 6.50 3.53
N ASN A 475 0.81 5.72 4.34
CA ASN A 475 0.37 5.28 5.67
C ASN A 475 0.13 6.43 6.65
N ASP A 476 0.85 7.55 6.49
CA ASP A 476 0.68 8.73 7.34
C ASP A 476 -0.63 9.50 7.04
N SER A 477 -1.46 8.99 6.12
CA SER A 477 -2.89 9.34 6.06
C SER A 477 -3.59 9.07 7.39
N TYR A 478 -3.06 8.15 8.21
CA TYR A 478 -3.47 8.00 9.61
C TYR A 478 -3.34 9.29 10.42
N SER A 479 -2.24 10.03 10.25
CA SER A 479 -2.08 11.33 10.90
C SER A 479 -3.19 12.30 10.50
N LEU A 480 -3.59 12.32 9.23
CA LEU A 480 -4.66 13.20 8.74
C LEU A 480 -6.02 12.84 9.36
N VAL A 481 -6.28 11.55 9.55
CA VAL A 481 -7.46 11.07 10.28
C VAL A 481 -7.42 11.54 11.74
N VAL A 482 -6.30 11.34 12.44
CA VAL A 482 -6.14 11.76 13.84
C VAL A 482 -6.34 13.27 13.99
N ILE A 483 -5.79 14.07 13.05
CA ILE A 483 -5.98 15.52 13.00
C ILE A 483 -7.46 15.88 12.82
N ALA A 484 -8.16 15.26 11.86
CA ALA A 484 -9.57 15.52 11.63
C ALA A 484 -10.42 15.18 12.87
N LEU A 485 -10.19 14.03 13.50
CA LEU A 485 -10.89 13.64 14.73
C LEU A 485 -10.62 14.62 15.87
N LYS A 486 -9.38 15.12 16.01
CA LYS A 486 -9.08 16.12 17.04
C LYS A 486 -9.78 17.45 16.76
N LEU A 487 -9.80 17.92 15.51
CA LEU A 487 -10.52 19.13 15.15
C LEU A 487 -12.02 18.98 15.41
N GLN A 488 -12.61 17.81 15.10
CA GLN A 488 -14.00 17.52 15.42
C GLN A 488 -14.28 17.68 16.92
N GLU A 489 -13.42 17.10 17.77
CA GLU A 489 -13.50 17.22 19.23
C GLU A 489 -13.40 18.69 19.68
N VAL A 490 -12.39 19.42 19.20
CA VAL A 490 -12.13 20.82 19.59
C VAL A 490 -13.27 21.75 19.19
N PHE A 491 -13.91 21.51 18.04
CA PHE A 491 -15.07 22.28 17.58
C PHE A 491 -16.41 21.78 18.13
N GLY A 492 -16.43 20.68 18.90
CA GLY A 492 -17.66 20.11 19.46
C GLY A 492 -18.64 19.61 18.40
N LEU A 493 -18.13 19.16 17.25
CA LEU A 493 -18.94 18.72 16.11
C LEU A 493 -19.39 17.27 16.27
N LYS A 494 -20.58 16.94 15.77
CA LYS A 494 -21.12 15.56 15.88
C LYS A 494 -20.51 14.61 14.85
N SER A 495 -19.98 15.16 13.75
CA SER A 495 -19.44 14.41 12.62
C SER A 495 -18.17 15.07 12.09
N VAL A 496 -17.19 14.25 11.67
CA VAL A 496 -16.01 14.72 10.91
C VAL A 496 -16.39 15.44 9.61
N ASN A 497 -17.58 15.18 9.08
CA ASN A 497 -18.08 15.79 7.84
C ASN A 497 -18.60 17.22 8.05
N GLU A 498 -18.74 17.68 9.29
CA GLU A 498 -19.10 19.07 9.61
C GLU A 498 -17.87 19.99 9.67
N LEU A 499 -16.66 19.40 9.62
CA LEU A 499 -15.43 20.18 9.57
C LEU A 499 -15.28 20.88 8.22
N PRO A 500 -14.59 22.03 8.17
CA PRO A 500 -14.25 22.68 6.92
C PRO A 500 -13.11 21.93 6.21
N ILE A 501 -13.32 20.64 5.89
CA ILE A 501 -12.37 19.75 5.25
C ILE A 501 -13.04 19.15 4.02
N SER A 502 -12.40 19.30 2.87
CA SER A 502 -12.79 18.65 1.61
C SER A 502 -11.76 17.58 1.23
N TYR A 503 -12.24 16.43 0.75
CA TYR A 503 -11.40 15.29 0.38
C TYR A 503 -11.31 15.15 -1.13
N ASN A 504 -10.17 15.52 -1.71
CA ASN A 504 -9.86 15.43 -3.14
C ASN A 504 -8.65 14.51 -3.34
N ILE A 505 -8.88 13.21 -3.21
CA ILE A 505 -7.86 12.17 -3.05
C ILE A 505 -7.45 11.60 -4.41
N ALA A 506 -6.14 11.52 -4.63
CA ALA A 506 -5.58 10.81 -5.79
C ALA A 506 -5.25 9.37 -5.40
N TRP A 507 -5.61 8.38 -6.22
CA TRP A 507 -5.22 6.98 -5.97
C TRP A 507 -4.51 6.37 -7.16
N TYR A 508 -3.75 5.29 -6.92
CA TYR A 508 -3.07 4.55 -7.97
C TYR A 508 -3.10 3.04 -7.71
N GLU A 509 -2.63 2.60 -6.55
CA GLU A 509 -2.48 1.20 -6.19
C GLU A 509 -3.18 0.86 -4.87
N GLN A 510 -2.88 -0.31 -4.31
CA GLN A 510 -3.70 -0.98 -3.31
C GLN A 510 -3.57 -0.39 -1.90
N LYS A 511 -2.46 0.28 -1.57
CA LYS A 511 -2.35 1.03 -0.30
C LYS A 511 -3.33 2.21 -0.27
N ALA A 512 -3.57 2.86 -1.41
CA ALA A 512 -4.63 3.88 -1.49
C ALA A 512 -6.04 3.28 -1.34
N VAL A 513 -6.27 2.03 -1.75
CA VAL A 513 -7.57 1.34 -1.58
C VAL A 513 -7.86 1.10 -0.10
N ILE A 514 -6.89 0.61 0.68
CA ILE A 514 -7.13 0.40 2.12
C ILE A 514 -7.29 1.72 2.88
N VAL A 515 -6.60 2.79 2.46
CA VAL A 515 -6.80 4.14 3.03
C VAL A 515 -8.22 4.62 2.74
N LEU A 516 -8.72 4.44 1.52
CA LEU A 516 -10.11 4.76 1.18
C LEU A 516 -11.09 3.97 2.06
N LEU A 517 -10.96 2.64 2.14
CA LEU A 517 -11.84 1.81 2.99
C LEU A 517 -11.79 2.25 4.46
N SER A 518 -10.62 2.66 4.95
CA SER A 518 -10.45 3.19 6.31
C SER A 518 -11.23 4.49 6.51
N LEU A 519 -11.17 5.42 5.56
CA LEU A 519 -11.95 6.67 5.61
C LEU A 519 -13.46 6.41 5.57
N LEU A 520 -13.91 5.47 4.73
CA LEU A 520 -15.32 5.07 4.68
C LEU A 520 -15.79 4.45 6.00
N HIS A 521 -14.96 3.59 6.60
CA HIS A 521 -15.23 3.00 7.91
C HIS A 521 -15.36 4.08 9.02
N LEU A 522 -14.52 5.11 8.97
CA LEU A 522 -14.56 6.24 9.89
C LEU A 522 -15.74 7.21 9.63
N GLY A 523 -16.57 6.92 8.63
CA GLY A 523 -17.76 7.70 8.31
C GLY A 523 -17.46 8.97 7.52
N VAL A 524 -16.28 9.11 6.91
CA VAL A 524 -15.97 10.21 6.00
C VAL A 524 -16.81 10.06 4.73
N LYS A 525 -17.47 11.15 4.34
CA LYS A 525 -18.34 11.25 3.17
C LYS A 525 -17.79 12.25 2.17
N ASN A 526 -18.37 12.25 0.97
CA ASN A 526 -18.11 13.21 -0.10
C ASN A 526 -16.65 13.22 -0.57
N ILE A 527 -16.00 12.05 -0.51
CA ILE A 527 -14.63 11.86 -1.01
C ILE A 527 -14.67 11.90 -2.54
N HIS A 528 -13.93 12.82 -3.13
CA HIS A 528 -13.67 12.82 -4.56
C HIS A 528 -12.40 12.04 -4.83
N LEU A 529 -12.54 10.98 -5.62
CA LEU A 529 -11.49 10.01 -5.87
C LEU A 529 -11.10 10.06 -7.35
N GLY A 530 -9.81 10.26 -7.63
CA GLY A 530 -9.35 10.45 -9.00
C GLY A 530 -7.93 9.95 -9.32
N PRO A 531 -7.50 10.12 -10.58
CA PRO A 531 -8.19 10.88 -11.64
C PRO A 531 -9.30 10.10 -12.36
N THR A 532 -9.50 8.82 -12.03
CA THR A 532 -10.65 8.02 -12.46
C THR A 532 -11.13 7.18 -11.29
N LEU A 533 -12.40 6.75 -11.30
CA LEU A 533 -12.87 5.74 -10.34
C LEU A 533 -12.25 4.36 -10.65
N PRO A 534 -12.14 3.45 -9.66
CA PRO A 534 -11.60 2.12 -9.88
C PRO A 534 -12.42 1.24 -10.82
N ALA A 535 -11.73 0.60 -11.77
CA ALA A 535 -12.32 -0.34 -12.72
C ALA A 535 -12.86 -1.62 -12.08
N PHE A 536 -12.44 -1.92 -10.85
CA PHE A 536 -12.92 -3.07 -10.09
C PHE A 536 -14.22 -2.78 -9.33
N LEU A 537 -14.79 -1.58 -9.43
CA LEU A 537 -16.14 -1.29 -8.96
C LEU A 537 -17.14 -1.57 -10.08
N SER A 538 -18.00 -2.57 -9.90
CA SER A 538 -19.14 -2.77 -10.80
C SER A 538 -20.10 -1.57 -10.70
N PRO A 539 -21.00 -1.37 -11.69
CA PRO A 539 -21.99 -0.30 -11.61
C PRO A 539 -22.82 -0.31 -10.33
N ASN A 540 -23.23 -1.49 -9.84
CA ASN A 540 -24.03 -1.61 -8.62
C ASN A 540 -23.20 -1.31 -7.36
N VAL A 541 -21.96 -1.83 -7.28
CA VAL A 541 -21.08 -1.56 -6.13
C VAL A 541 -20.67 -0.09 -6.08
N ALA A 542 -20.38 0.53 -7.23
CA ALA A 542 -20.14 1.97 -7.32
C ALA A 542 -21.36 2.77 -6.85
N LYS A 543 -22.57 2.36 -7.25
CA LYS A 543 -23.81 2.99 -6.79
C LYS A 543 -23.97 2.92 -5.28
N VAL A 544 -23.69 1.77 -4.66
CA VAL A 544 -23.72 1.61 -3.18
C VAL A 544 -22.76 2.58 -2.50
N LEU A 545 -21.56 2.77 -3.05
CA LEU A 545 -20.58 3.72 -2.52
C LEU A 545 -21.03 5.18 -2.66
N VAL A 546 -21.63 5.53 -3.80
CA VAL A 546 -22.21 6.86 -4.05
C VAL A 546 -23.37 7.13 -3.10
N ASP A 547 -24.35 6.22 -3.01
CA ASP A 547 -25.57 6.43 -2.22
C ASP A 547 -25.28 6.54 -0.71
N ASN A 548 -24.33 5.75 -0.19
CA ASN A 548 -24.06 5.71 1.27
C ASN A 548 -23.00 6.72 1.72
N PHE A 549 -21.98 6.95 0.89
CA PHE A 549 -20.80 7.74 1.26
C PHE A 549 -20.60 8.99 0.40
N GLY A 550 -21.35 9.17 -0.68
CA GLY A 550 -21.18 10.32 -1.57
C GLY A 550 -19.86 10.31 -2.32
N ILE A 551 -19.27 9.14 -2.60
CA ILE A 551 -18.01 9.08 -3.38
C ILE A 551 -18.25 9.70 -4.76
N GLY A 552 -17.41 10.67 -5.12
CA GLY A 552 -17.44 11.35 -6.42
C GLY A 552 -16.18 11.10 -7.23
N GLY A 553 -16.27 11.32 -8.55
CA GLY A 553 -15.09 11.50 -9.41
C GLY A 553 -14.75 12.98 -9.54
N ILE A 554 -13.57 13.28 -10.08
CA ILE A 554 -13.18 14.66 -10.45
C ILE A 554 -13.72 15.03 -11.84
N THR A 555 -13.89 16.33 -12.10
CA THR A 555 -14.30 16.86 -13.40
C THR A 555 -13.24 17.79 -13.99
N ASN A 556 -13.47 19.11 -13.96
CA ASN A 556 -12.50 20.16 -14.24
C ASN A 556 -12.23 20.99 -12.98
N VAL A 557 -11.13 21.75 -12.98
CA VAL A 557 -10.70 22.47 -11.79
C VAL A 557 -11.70 23.56 -11.39
N GLU A 558 -12.29 24.28 -12.34
CA GLU A 558 -13.24 25.35 -12.06
C GLU A 558 -14.50 24.85 -11.34
N ASP A 559 -15.16 23.82 -11.88
CA ASP A 559 -16.40 23.27 -11.34
C ASP A 559 -16.15 22.59 -9.99
N ASP A 560 -15.07 21.82 -9.88
CA ASP A 560 -14.73 21.14 -8.63
C ASP A 560 -14.35 22.14 -7.54
N MET A 561 -13.58 23.20 -7.88
CA MET A 561 -13.23 24.26 -6.94
C MET A 561 -14.47 24.95 -6.39
N LYS A 562 -15.43 25.29 -7.27
CA LYS A 562 -16.69 25.90 -6.87
C LYS A 562 -17.45 24.99 -5.91
N MET A 563 -17.64 23.73 -6.30
CA MET A 563 -18.33 22.73 -5.49
C MET A 563 -17.69 22.58 -4.10
N PHE A 564 -16.37 22.41 -4.03
CA PHE A 564 -15.70 22.21 -2.74
C PHE A 564 -15.73 23.43 -1.83
N MET A 565 -15.69 24.64 -2.41
CA MET A 565 -15.72 25.87 -1.62
C MET A 565 -17.13 26.20 -1.10
N GLU A 566 -18.17 25.71 -1.77
CA GLU A 566 -19.59 25.83 -1.36
C GLU A 566 -20.03 24.76 -0.34
N ALA A 567 -19.28 23.66 -0.20
CA ALA A 567 -19.65 22.43 0.54
C ALA A 567 -19.59 22.48 2.06
#